data_AF-K0CDA4-F1
#
_entry.id   AF-K0CDA4-F1
#
_cell.length_a   1.000
_cell.length_b   1.000
_cell.length_c   1.000
_cell.angle_alpha   90.00
_cell.angle_beta   90.00
_cell.angle_gamma   90.00
#
_symmetry.space_group_name_H-M   'P 1'
#
loop_
_entity.id
_entity.type
_entity.pdbx_description
1 polymer ?
#
loop_
_entity_poly.entity_id
_entity_poly.type
_entity_poly.pdbx_seq_one_letter_code
_entity_poly.pdbx_strand_id
1 'polypeptide(L)'
;MGPAPSTDLDSVEEIGIGMGDVNPTTAPVVSDGDAAPADTPTTAVSSRLSALEEQQGDLFEEFQYKTQDLNDAMAAHIAEVAASMAALTARMEKAEARINEANEHLETLEKKVTTVATQRARTASSRAAARRDRPTAPFLLTGVESRGGIDYIGVTPRSATGLADIRFMAIGDQYQGWTLSGISERFATFKVRRETVTVPFSSSDPAP
;
A
#
# COMPACT_ATOMS: atom_id res chain seq x y z
N MET A 1 -23.45 -22.08 -53.91
CA MET A 1 -24.61 -22.56 -53.13
C MET A 1 -24.81 -21.60 -51.98
N GLY A 2 -25.98 -20.95 -51.90
CA GLY A 2 -26.44 -20.25 -50.67
C GLY A 2 -26.85 -21.27 -49.57
N PRO A 3 -27.52 -20.87 -48.47
CA PRO A 3 -28.33 -19.63 -48.30
C PRO A 3 -28.13 -18.85 -46.96
N ALA A 4 -28.76 -17.67 -46.88
CA ALA A 4 -29.17 -16.94 -45.65
C ALA A 4 -30.42 -17.63 -45.00
N PRO A 5 -31.12 -17.19 -43.91
CA PRO A 5 -31.41 -15.82 -43.37
C PRO A 5 -31.32 -15.73 -41.80
N SER A 6 -31.61 -14.68 -41.02
CA SER A 6 -32.67 -13.64 -41.03
C SER A 6 -32.35 -12.46 -40.06
N THR A 7 -33.00 -11.31 -40.33
CA THR A 7 -33.61 -10.31 -39.39
C THR A 7 -32.73 -9.57 -38.36
N ASP A 8 -32.84 -8.26 -38.07
CA ASP A 8 -33.80 -7.20 -38.34
C ASP A 8 -33.03 -5.86 -38.34
N LEU A 9 -33.30 -4.96 -39.28
CA LEU A 9 -32.95 -3.55 -39.16
C LEU A 9 -34.18 -2.73 -39.53
N ASP A 10 -34.79 -2.21 -38.46
CA ASP A 10 -35.91 -1.30 -38.43
C ASP A 10 -35.48 0.05 -39.01
N SER A 11 -36.24 0.49 -40.01
CA SER A 11 -36.70 1.86 -40.30
C SER A 11 -35.77 3.05 -40.05
N VAL A 12 -35.51 3.84 -41.10
CA VAL A 12 -36.20 5.12 -41.30
C VAL A 12 -36.04 5.63 -42.75
N GLU A 13 -37.12 6.28 -43.18
CA GLU A 13 -37.54 6.66 -44.53
C GLU A 13 -36.53 7.42 -45.40
N GLU A 14 -36.38 6.89 -46.61
CA GLU A 14 -35.99 7.56 -47.83
C GLU A 14 -37.09 8.57 -48.24
N ILE A 15 -36.79 9.87 -48.15
CA ILE A 15 -37.67 10.93 -48.66
C ILE A 15 -37.59 10.91 -50.19
N GLY A 16 -38.42 10.09 -50.81
CA GLY A 16 -38.65 10.06 -52.23
C GLY A 16 -39.30 11.34 -52.72
N ILE A 17 -38.65 12.01 -53.67
CA ILE A 17 -39.23 13.11 -54.45
C ILE A 17 -40.31 12.51 -55.37
N GLY A 18 -41.54 12.49 -54.86
CA GLY A 18 -42.73 12.04 -55.58
C GLY A 18 -43.23 13.12 -56.55
N MET A 19 -42.95 12.91 -57.83
CA MET A 19 -43.51 13.64 -58.96
C MET A 19 -45.03 13.42 -58.99
N GLY A 20 -45.80 14.41 -58.54
CA GLY A 20 -47.26 14.38 -58.53
C GLY A 20 -47.84 14.64 -59.92
N ASP A 21 -48.68 13.69 -60.34
CA ASP A 21 -49.49 13.60 -61.55
C ASP A 21 -50.24 14.91 -61.92
N VAL A 22 -50.11 15.33 -63.18
CA VAL A 22 -50.88 16.43 -63.78
C VAL A 22 -52.07 15.85 -64.56
N ASN A 23 -53.26 15.98 -64.01
CA ASN A 23 -54.51 15.67 -64.72
C ASN A 23 -55.25 16.98 -65.07
N PRO A 24 -55.31 17.40 -66.35
CA PRO A 24 -56.11 18.56 -66.74
C PRO A 24 -57.56 18.11 -67.02
N THR A 25 -58.42 18.18 -66.01
CA THR A 25 -59.88 18.15 -66.24
C THR A 25 -60.34 19.54 -66.67
N THR A 26 -60.65 19.65 -67.97
CA THR A 26 -61.31 20.78 -68.61
C THR A 26 -62.82 20.71 -68.32
N ALA A 27 -63.39 21.75 -67.70
CA ALA A 27 -64.81 22.07 -67.79
C ALA A 27 -64.99 23.60 -67.79
N PRO A 28 -66.01 24.14 -68.50
CA PRO A 28 -65.95 25.45 -69.11
C PRO A 28 -66.38 26.60 -68.18
N VAL A 29 -65.79 27.74 -68.49
CA VAL A 29 -66.12 29.10 -68.06
C VAL A 29 -67.63 29.38 -68.13
N VAL A 30 -68.22 29.76 -67.00
CA VAL A 30 -69.27 30.76 -66.93
C VAL A 30 -69.18 31.49 -65.59
N SER A 31 -68.79 32.75 -65.63
CA SER A 31 -69.41 33.79 -64.79
C SER A 31 -69.03 35.15 -65.32
N ASP A 32 -70.08 35.92 -65.49
CA ASP A 32 -70.16 37.28 -65.99
C ASP A 32 -69.28 38.27 -65.23
N GLY A 33 -68.99 39.37 -65.93
CA GLY A 33 -68.01 40.35 -65.55
C GLY A 33 -68.22 41.00 -64.19
N ASP A 34 -67.10 41.29 -63.55
CA ASP A 34 -66.96 42.42 -62.64
C ASP A 34 -65.48 42.85 -62.66
N ALA A 35 -65.25 44.16 -62.64
CA ALA A 35 -63.93 44.76 -62.75
C ALA A 35 -63.17 44.69 -61.42
N ALA A 36 -61.97 44.11 -61.38
CA ALA A 36 -61.02 44.22 -60.25
C ALA A 36 -59.57 43.92 -60.68
N PRO A 37 -58.54 44.49 -60.01
CA PRO A 37 -57.27 44.88 -60.62
C PRO A 37 -56.26 43.73 -60.75
N ALA A 38 -55.34 43.88 -61.71
CA ALA A 38 -54.30 42.91 -62.07
C ALA A 38 -53.16 42.74 -61.02
N ASP A 39 -53.37 43.06 -59.74
CA ASP A 39 -52.31 43.20 -58.72
C ASP A 39 -52.19 42.06 -57.69
N THR A 40 -53.05 41.04 -57.75
CA THR A 40 -53.11 39.98 -56.72
C THR A 40 -51.96 38.95 -56.72
N PRO A 41 -51.43 38.44 -57.86
CA PRO A 41 -50.39 37.42 -57.82
C PRO A 41 -49.02 37.98 -57.38
N THR A 42 -48.69 39.21 -57.77
CA THR A 42 -47.41 39.86 -57.44
C THR A 42 -47.31 40.17 -55.95
N THR A 43 -48.43 40.56 -55.33
CA THR A 43 -48.49 40.86 -53.89
C THR A 43 -48.30 39.59 -53.05
N ALA A 44 -48.93 38.47 -53.43
CA ALA A 44 -48.78 37.19 -52.73
C ALA A 44 -47.34 36.62 -52.83
N VAL A 45 -46.70 36.77 -53.99
CA VAL A 45 -45.29 36.36 -54.18
C VAL A 45 -44.37 37.24 -53.33
N SER A 46 -44.62 38.55 -53.27
CA SER A 46 -43.81 39.47 -52.45
C SER A 46 -43.89 39.16 -50.96
N SER A 47 -45.09 38.88 -50.43
CA SER A 47 -45.25 38.49 -49.03
C SER A 47 -44.54 37.17 -48.68
N ARG A 48 -44.54 36.20 -49.61
CA ARG A 48 -43.85 34.92 -49.42
C ARG A 48 -42.32 35.09 -49.45
N LEU A 49 -41.81 36.02 -50.26
CA LEU A 49 -40.39 36.36 -50.28
C LEU A 49 -39.95 36.97 -48.95
N SER A 50 -40.71 37.94 -48.41
CA SER A 50 -40.40 38.54 -47.11
C SER A 50 -40.45 37.52 -45.96
N ALA A 51 -41.44 36.63 -45.95
CA ALA A 51 -41.53 35.56 -44.94
C ALA A 51 -40.35 34.58 -45.02
N LEU A 52 -39.83 34.30 -46.23
CA LEU A 52 -38.67 33.45 -46.43
C LEU A 52 -37.36 34.14 -45.99
N GLU A 53 -37.23 35.44 -46.24
CA GLU A 53 -36.10 36.26 -45.79
C GLU A 53 -36.03 36.33 -44.27
N GLU A 54 -37.17 36.50 -43.60
CA GLU A 54 -37.27 36.47 -42.13
C GLU A 54 -36.91 35.08 -41.59
N GLN A 55 -37.48 34.01 -42.18
CA GLN A 55 -37.14 32.64 -41.83
C GLN A 55 -35.63 32.35 -42.01
N GLN A 56 -35.00 32.86 -43.08
CA GLN A 56 -33.57 32.69 -43.32
C GLN A 56 -32.73 33.43 -42.26
N GLY A 57 -33.16 34.62 -41.83
CA GLY A 57 -32.54 35.38 -40.76
C GLY A 57 -32.57 34.63 -39.43
N ASP A 58 -33.75 34.13 -39.06
CA ASP A 58 -33.96 33.36 -37.82
C ASP A 58 -33.11 32.08 -37.80
N LEU A 59 -33.07 31.33 -38.90
CA LEU A 59 -32.24 30.13 -39.01
C LEU A 59 -30.74 30.44 -38.89
N PHE A 60 -30.29 31.57 -39.46
CA PHE A 60 -28.89 31.96 -39.37
C PHE A 60 -28.50 32.36 -37.95
N GLU A 61 -29.38 33.07 -37.25
CA GLU A 61 -29.20 33.43 -35.84
C GLU A 61 -29.20 32.19 -34.94
N GLU A 62 -30.12 31.25 -35.15
CA GLU A 62 -30.16 29.97 -34.45
C GLU A 62 -28.88 29.15 -34.70
N PHE A 63 -28.42 29.08 -35.95
CA PHE A 63 -27.20 28.37 -36.31
C PHE A 63 -25.96 29.01 -35.65
N GLN A 64 -25.85 30.33 -35.64
CA GLN A 64 -24.75 31.03 -34.99
C GLN A 64 -24.76 30.82 -33.47
N TYR A 65 -25.93 30.95 -32.84
CA TYR A 65 -26.09 30.68 -31.41
C TYR A 65 -25.65 29.26 -31.06
N LYS A 66 -26.11 28.26 -31.83
CA LYS A 66 -25.79 26.86 -31.58
C LYS A 66 -24.31 26.53 -31.83
N THR A 67 -23.70 27.16 -32.83
CA THR A 67 -22.26 27.03 -33.11
C THR A 67 -21.43 27.65 -31.98
N GLN A 68 -21.85 28.81 -31.47
CA GLN A 68 -21.19 29.48 -30.36
C GLN A 68 -21.31 28.67 -29.06
N ASP A 69 -22.51 28.19 -28.74
CA ASP A 69 -22.77 27.33 -27.58
C ASP A 69 -21.93 26.04 -27.63
N LEU A 70 -21.85 25.38 -28.79
CA LEU A 70 -20.99 24.21 -28.97
C LEU A 70 -19.51 24.53 -28.77
N ASN A 71 -19.05 25.67 -29.28
CA ASN A 71 -17.66 26.10 -29.13
C ASN A 71 -17.34 26.44 -27.67
N ASP A 72 -18.25 27.10 -26.96
CA ASP A 72 -18.11 27.43 -25.54
C ASP A 72 -18.11 26.15 -24.68
N ALA A 73 -18.99 25.19 -24.99
CA ALA A 73 -19.01 23.87 -24.36
C ALA A 73 -17.69 23.09 -24.61
N MET A 74 -17.17 23.13 -25.83
CA MET A 74 -15.88 22.50 -26.16
C MET A 74 -14.72 23.18 -25.43
N ALA A 75 -14.70 24.51 -25.36
CA ALA A 75 -13.69 25.27 -24.63
C ALA A 75 -13.72 24.95 -23.12
N ALA A 76 -14.92 24.86 -22.54
CA ALA A 76 -15.10 24.45 -21.15
C ALA A 76 -14.57 23.03 -20.90
N HIS A 77 -14.90 22.08 -21.78
CA HIS A 77 -14.42 20.70 -21.67
C HIS A 77 -12.89 20.62 -21.80
N ILE A 78 -12.28 21.38 -22.73
CA ILE A 78 -10.81 21.43 -22.87
C ILE A 78 -10.18 21.99 -21.59
N ALA A 79 -10.75 23.05 -21.02
CA ALA A 79 -10.26 23.63 -19.77
C ALA A 79 -10.35 22.64 -18.60
N GLU A 80 -11.45 21.87 -18.51
CA GLU A 80 -11.62 20.82 -17.52
C GLU A 80 -10.62 19.69 -17.68
N VAL A 81 -10.41 19.20 -18.90
CA VAL A 81 -9.39 18.17 -19.20
C VAL A 81 -8.00 18.69 -18.84
N ALA A 82 -7.64 19.92 -19.23
CA ALA A 82 -6.35 20.51 -18.88
C ALA A 82 -6.14 20.63 -17.36
N ALA A 83 -7.18 21.05 -16.63
CA ALA A 83 -7.14 21.11 -15.17
C ALA A 83 -6.99 19.72 -14.54
N SER A 84 -7.69 18.71 -15.08
CA SER A 84 -7.59 17.32 -14.61
C SER A 84 -6.18 16.75 -14.81
N MET A 85 -5.55 17.04 -15.96
CA MET A 85 -4.18 16.63 -16.25
C MET A 85 -3.19 17.32 -15.33
N ALA A 86 -3.30 18.63 -15.13
CA ALA A 86 -2.46 19.37 -14.20
C ALA A 86 -2.58 18.82 -12.77
N ALA A 87 -3.79 18.50 -12.32
CA ALA A 87 -4.02 17.89 -11.02
C ALA A 87 -3.40 16.49 -10.91
N LEU A 88 -3.45 15.69 -11.99
CA LEU A 88 -2.81 14.37 -12.03
C LEU A 88 -1.28 14.49 -11.96
N THR A 89 -0.69 15.40 -12.74
CA THR A 89 0.75 15.69 -12.71
C THR A 89 1.20 16.11 -11.31
N ALA A 90 0.49 17.04 -10.67
CA ALA A 90 0.81 17.47 -9.31
C ALA A 90 0.70 16.32 -8.27
N ARG A 91 -0.25 15.39 -8.46
CA ARG A 91 -0.36 14.20 -7.63
C ARG A 91 0.80 13.22 -7.85
N MET A 92 1.27 13.07 -9.08
CA MET A 92 2.44 12.25 -9.41
C MET A 92 3.72 12.83 -8.80
N GLU A 93 3.98 14.12 -8.98
CA GLU A 93 5.13 14.80 -8.37
C GLU A 93 5.14 14.65 -6.84
N LYS A 94 3.97 14.81 -6.21
CA LYS A 94 3.82 14.59 -4.76
C LYS A 94 4.07 13.13 -4.36
N ALA A 95 3.64 12.17 -5.17
CA ALA A 95 3.87 10.75 -4.92
C ALA A 95 5.37 10.41 -5.03
N GLU A 96 6.05 10.92 -6.06
CA GLU A 96 7.50 10.75 -6.24
C GLU A 96 8.28 11.35 -5.09
N ALA A 97 7.94 12.57 -4.64
CA ALA A 97 8.56 13.19 -3.48
C ALA A 97 8.43 12.33 -2.21
N ARG A 98 7.24 11.74 -1.97
CA ARG A 98 7.01 10.84 -0.84
C ARG A 98 7.78 9.53 -0.94
N ILE A 99 7.96 8.99 -2.14
CA ILE A 99 8.76 7.78 -2.37
C ILE A 99 10.23 8.08 -2.06
N ASN A 100 10.75 9.22 -2.52
CA ASN A 100 12.13 9.63 -2.23
C ASN A 100 12.34 9.83 -0.73
N GLU A 101 11.42 10.52 -0.04
CA GLU A 101 11.48 10.67 1.42
C GLU A 101 11.47 9.32 2.15
N ALA A 102 10.60 8.39 1.73
CA ALA A 102 10.55 7.05 2.31
C ALA A 102 11.86 6.27 2.10
N ASN A 103 12.48 6.38 0.92
CA ASN A 103 13.76 5.75 0.61
C ASN A 103 14.90 6.28 1.50
N GLU A 104 14.99 7.60 1.67
CA GLU A 104 15.97 8.24 2.59
C GLU A 104 15.78 7.77 4.03
N HIS A 105 14.52 7.63 4.45
CA HIS A 105 14.18 7.15 5.79
C HIS A 105 14.57 5.66 5.97
N LEU A 106 14.37 4.84 4.95
CA LEU A 106 14.79 3.43 4.93
C LEU A 106 16.32 3.31 5.01
N GLU A 107 17.06 4.06 4.19
CA GLU A 107 18.54 4.03 4.21
C GLU A 107 19.09 4.44 5.59
N THR A 108 18.48 5.46 6.20
CA THR A 108 18.83 5.89 7.56
C THR A 108 18.57 4.79 8.58
N LEU A 109 17.46 4.06 8.45
CA LEU A 109 17.09 2.98 9.35
C LEU A 109 18.02 1.77 9.17
N GLU A 110 18.37 1.42 7.94
CA GLU A 110 19.34 0.35 7.63
C GLU A 110 20.72 0.64 8.22
N LYS A 111 21.21 1.89 8.10
CA LYS A 111 22.46 2.33 8.73
C LYS A 111 22.39 2.13 10.26
N LYS A 112 21.30 2.56 10.89
CA LYS A 112 21.08 2.38 12.35
C LYS A 112 21.08 0.90 12.73
N VAL A 113 20.33 0.06 12.02
CA VAL A 113 20.28 -1.39 12.28
C VAL A 113 21.67 -2.02 12.18
N THR A 114 22.45 -1.65 11.16
CA THR A 114 23.81 -2.17 10.96
C THR A 114 24.76 -1.75 12.09
N THR A 115 24.67 -0.50 12.57
CA THR A 115 25.46 -0.03 13.72
C THR A 115 25.09 -0.77 15.02
N VAL A 116 23.80 -0.98 15.28
CA VAL A 116 23.34 -1.72 16.46
C VAL A 116 23.78 -3.19 16.39
N ALA A 117 23.67 -3.81 15.21
CA ALA A 117 24.10 -5.19 15.00
C ALA A 117 25.60 -5.38 15.24
N THR A 118 26.44 -4.47 14.72
CA THR A 118 27.90 -4.51 14.92
C THR A 118 28.29 -4.25 16.38
N GLN A 119 27.62 -3.32 17.08
CA GLN A 119 27.81 -3.11 18.52
C GLN A 119 27.43 -4.35 19.34
N ARG A 120 26.31 -5.00 19.00
CA ARG A 120 25.87 -6.23 19.67
C ARG A 120 26.84 -7.39 19.43
N ALA A 121 27.37 -7.54 18.23
CA ALA A 121 28.39 -8.54 17.91
C ALA A 121 29.69 -8.30 18.70
N ARG A 122 30.14 -7.04 18.81
CA ARG A 122 31.34 -6.68 19.56
C ARG A 122 31.20 -6.96 21.06
N THR A 123 30.06 -6.62 21.65
CA THR A 123 29.76 -6.92 23.06
C THR A 123 29.66 -8.43 23.32
N ALA A 124 29.00 -9.19 22.43
CA ALA A 124 28.95 -10.65 22.52
C ALA A 124 30.34 -11.29 22.43
N SER A 125 31.18 -10.84 21.50
CA SER A 125 32.58 -11.30 21.36
C SER A 125 33.40 -10.99 22.61
N SER A 126 33.29 -9.77 23.17
CA SER A 126 33.98 -9.41 24.41
C SER A 126 33.55 -10.28 25.60
N ARG A 127 32.26 -10.63 25.69
CA ARG A 127 31.72 -11.52 26.73
C ARG A 127 32.20 -12.96 26.56
N ALA A 128 32.35 -13.42 25.32
CA ALA A 128 32.88 -14.74 25.02
C ALA A 128 34.38 -14.83 25.33
N ALA A 129 35.17 -13.79 25.02
CA ALA A 129 36.57 -13.69 25.39
C ALA A 129 36.74 -13.69 26.93
N ALA A 130 35.99 -12.87 27.64
CA ALA A 130 36.00 -12.82 29.11
C ALA A 130 35.60 -14.15 29.78
N ARG A 131 34.80 -15.00 29.11
CA ARG A 131 34.47 -16.35 29.59
C ARG A 131 35.62 -17.35 29.40
N ARG A 132 36.49 -17.20 28.39
CA ARG A 132 37.61 -18.13 28.15
C ARG A 132 38.74 -17.99 29.17
N ASP A 133 38.98 -16.78 29.66
CA ASP A 133 40.05 -16.52 30.65
C ASP A 133 39.65 -16.87 32.09
N ARG A 134 38.38 -17.24 32.32
CA ARG A 134 37.88 -17.57 33.66
C ARG A 134 38.37 -18.96 34.10
N PRO A 135 38.93 -19.10 35.31
CA PRO A 135 39.25 -20.40 35.90
C PRO A 135 38.02 -21.31 35.91
N THR A 136 38.18 -22.54 35.44
CA THR A 136 37.13 -23.57 35.50
C THR A 136 37.30 -24.41 36.77
N ALA A 137 36.22 -24.61 37.53
CA ALA A 137 36.26 -25.42 38.75
C ALA A 137 36.57 -26.90 38.43
N PRO A 138 37.51 -27.55 39.13
CA PRO A 138 37.84 -28.96 38.93
C PRO A 138 36.84 -29.92 39.61
N PHE A 139 35.70 -29.39 40.04
CA PHE A 139 34.65 -30.10 40.76
C PHE A 139 33.26 -29.66 40.29
N LEU A 140 32.26 -30.45 40.67
CA LEU A 140 30.83 -30.20 40.51
C LEU A 140 30.22 -29.91 41.88
N LEU A 141 29.08 -29.22 41.88
CA LEU A 141 28.30 -28.97 43.09
C LEU A 141 27.06 -29.84 43.06
N THR A 142 26.84 -30.60 44.13
CA THR A 142 25.80 -31.64 44.20
C THR A 142 24.53 -31.13 44.89
N GLY A 143 24.66 -30.25 45.88
CA GLY A 143 23.52 -29.67 46.60
C GLY A 143 23.94 -28.86 47.81
N VAL A 144 22.97 -28.24 48.47
CA VAL A 144 23.14 -27.52 49.74
C VAL A 144 22.52 -28.35 50.86
N GLU A 145 23.21 -28.47 51.98
CA GLU A 145 22.74 -29.14 53.18
C GLU A 145 22.87 -28.21 54.39
N SER A 146 21.80 -28.03 55.15
CA SER A 146 21.80 -27.19 56.36
C SER A 146 21.82 -28.04 57.62
N ARG A 147 22.79 -27.82 58.50
CA ARG A 147 22.92 -28.54 59.77
C ARG A 147 23.18 -27.55 60.89
N GLY A 148 22.29 -27.50 61.88
CA GLY A 148 22.44 -26.58 63.03
C GLY A 148 22.47 -25.10 62.63
N GLY A 149 21.81 -24.72 61.53
CA GLY A 149 21.81 -23.34 61.02
C GLY A 149 23.03 -22.95 60.19
N ILE A 150 23.93 -23.90 59.91
CA ILE A 150 25.08 -23.70 59.02
C ILE A 150 24.80 -24.42 57.71
N ASP A 151 24.94 -23.69 56.61
CA ASP A 151 24.81 -24.24 55.26
C ASP A 151 26.16 -24.77 54.77
N TYR A 152 26.10 -26.00 54.28
CA TYR A 152 27.20 -26.73 53.66
C TYR A 152 26.87 -26.98 52.21
N ILE A 153 27.89 -26.94 51.35
CA ILE A 153 27.76 -27.31 49.96
C ILE A 153 28.48 -28.63 49.69
N GLY A 154 27.81 -29.54 49.00
CA GLY A 154 28.41 -30.78 48.51
C GLY A 154 29.25 -30.51 47.26
N VAL A 155 30.53 -30.86 47.31
CA VAL A 155 31.51 -30.69 46.25
C VAL A 155 32.08 -32.04 45.85
N THR A 156 32.05 -32.36 44.56
CA THR A 156 32.48 -33.66 44.05
C THR A 156 33.49 -33.49 42.91
N PRO A 157 34.63 -34.20 42.89
CA PRO A 157 35.54 -34.20 41.75
C PRO A 157 34.79 -34.54 40.45
N ARG A 158 35.17 -33.93 39.32
CA ARG A 158 34.52 -34.22 38.03
C ARG A 158 34.70 -35.67 37.55
N SER A 159 35.68 -36.39 38.09
CA SER A 159 35.97 -37.79 37.79
C SER A 159 35.31 -38.79 38.75
N ALA A 160 34.60 -38.32 39.78
CA ALA A 160 33.97 -39.18 40.77
C ALA A 160 32.77 -39.91 40.17
N THR A 161 32.57 -41.16 40.61
CA THR A 161 31.48 -42.04 40.13
C THR A 161 30.46 -42.38 41.22
N GLY A 162 30.66 -41.91 42.46
CA GLY A 162 29.77 -42.23 43.58
C GLY A 162 29.67 -41.14 44.65
N LEU A 163 28.65 -41.27 45.51
CA LEU A 163 28.36 -40.30 46.59
C LEU A 163 29.45 -40.25 47.67
N ALA A 164 30.27 -41.29 47.79
CA ALA A 164 31.37 -41.35 48.76
C ALA A 164 32.45 -40.28 48.52
N ASP A 165 32.54 -39.76 47.30
CA ASP A 165 33.51 -38.72 46.92
C ASP A 165 32.98 -37.29 47.14
N ILE A 166 31.77 -37.14 47.70
CA ILE A 166 31.20 -35.83 48.05
C ILE A 166 31.89 -35.31 49.31
N ARG A 167 32.47 -34.11 49.20
CA ARG A 167 32.98 -33.33 50.33
C ARG A 167 32.03 -32.17 50.64
N PHE A 168 31.66 -32.02 51.90
CA PHE A 168 30.91 -30.85 52.35
C PHE A 168 31.85 -29.70 52.70
N MET A 169 31.49 -28.49 52.30
CA MET A 169 32.24 -27.26 52.57
C MET A 169 31.31 -26.18 53.12
N ALA A 170 31.72 -25.50 54.19
CA ALA A 170 31.08 -24.29 54.69
C ALA A 170 31.74 -23.03 54.09
N ILE A 171 31.12 -21.87 54.27
CA ILE A 171 31.70 -20.59 53.83
C ILE A 171 33.04 -20.38 54.56
N GLY A 172 34.10 -20.11 53.79
CA GLY A 172 35.48 -20.00 54.27
C GLY A 172 36.33 -21.25 54.02
N ASP A 173 35.71 -22.41 53.78
CA ASP A 173 36.46 -23.64 53.51
C ASP A 173 37.12 -23.61 52.13
N GLN A 174 38.24 -24.33 52.02
CA GLN A 174 39.03 -24.41 50.78
C GLN A 174 39.09 -25.85 50.23
N TYR A 175 38.93 -25.97 48.92
CA TYR A 175 39.08 -27.23 48.19
C TYR A 175 39.84 -27.00 46.87
N GLN A 176 40.98 -27.68 46.71
CA GLN A 176 41.85 -27.54 45.53
C GLN A 176 42.21 -26.08 45.17
N GLY A 177 42.38 -25.21 46.18
CA GLY A 177 42.68 -23.78 45.99
C GLY A 177 41.46 -22.88 45.74
N TRP A 178 40.25 -23.44 45.78
CA TRP A 178 38.98 -22.71 45.66
C TRP A 178 38.38 -22.51 47.05
N THR A 179 38.19 -21.27 47.47
CA THR A 179 37.65 -20.95 48.80
C THR A 179 36.19 -20.56 48.66
N LEU A 180 35.29 -21.23 49.37
CA LEU A 180 33.86 -20.94 49.30
C LEU A 180 33.58 -19.55 49.92
N SER A 181 33.01 -18.64 49.15
CA SER A 181 32.70 -17.28 49.61
C SER A 181 31.21 -17.01 49.81
N GLY A 182 30.33 -17.84 49.24
CA GLY A 182 28.90 -17.69 49.39
C GLY A 182 28.12 -18.83 48.76
N ILE A 183 26.99 -19.15 49.38
CA ILE A 183 26.06 -20.22 48.98
C ILE A 183 24.74 -19.55 48.56
N SER A 184 24.16 -20.01 47.46
CA SER A 184 22.82 -19.65 47.00
C SER A 184 22.07 -20.94 46.64
N GLU A 185 20.76 -20.87 46.42
CA GLU A 185 19.95 -22.03 46.06
C GLU A 185 20.34 -22.64 44.70
N ARG A 186 20.89 -21.83 43.78
CA ARG A 186 21.16 -22.26 42.38
C ARG A 186 22.64 -22.29 42.00
N PHE A 187 23.50 -21.74 42.85
CA PHE A 187 24.93 -21.67 42.61
C PHE A 187 25.70 -21.42 43.90
N ALA A 188 27.02 -21.60 43.85
CA ALA A 188 27.91 -21.07 44.85
C ALA A 188 28.98 -20.16 44.22
N THR A 189 29.54 -19.29 45.05
CA THR A 189 30.63 -18.40 44.66
C THR A 189 31.91 -18.84 45.35
N PHE A 190 33.00 -18.88 44.59
CA PHE A 190 34.30 -19.28 45.07
C PHE A 190 35.34 -18.21 44.75
N LYS A 191 36.25 -17.98 45.69
CA LYS A 191 37.46 -17.20 45.46
C LYS A 191 38.59 -18.13 45.04
N VAL A 192 39.16 -17.87 43.86
CA VAL A 192 40.34 -18.55 43.35
C VAL A 192 41.32 -17.50 42.83
N ARG A 193 42.55 -17.51 43.34
CA ARG A 193 43.54 -16.44 43.10
C ARG A 193 42.96 -15.06 43.51
N ARG A 194 42.75 -14.16 42.55
CA ARG A 194 42.16 -12.82 42.74
C ARG A 194 40.77 -12.67 42.10
N GLU A 195 40.18 -13.77 41.62
CA GLU A 195 38.88 -13.76 40.95
C GLU A 195 37.81 -14.44 41.80
N THR A 196 36.58 -13.92 41.72
CA THR A 196 35.39 -14.60 42.25
C THR A 196 34.66 -15.28 41.11
N VAL A 197 34.54 -16.60 41.19
CA VAL A 197 33.93 -17.45 40.17
C VAL A 197 32.63 -18.03 40.70
N THR A 198 31.55 -17.89 39.93
CA THR A 198 30.27 -18.52 40.19
C THR A 198 30.23 -19.90 39.55
N VAL A 199 29.93 -20.92 40.36
CA VAL A 199 29.79 -22.31 39.93
C VAL A 199 28.33 -22.72 40.15
N PRO A 200 27.58 -23.15 39.12
CA PRO A 200 26.20 -23.60 39.27
C PRO A 200 26.14 -25.01 39.88
N PHE A 201 25.02 -25.36 40.51
CA PHE A 201 24.73 -26.76 40.82
C PHE A 201 24.61 -27.57 39.54
N SER A 202 25.16 -28.77 39.55
CA SER A 202 24.86 -29.74 38.52
C SER A 202 23.37 -30.03 38.59
N SER A 203 22.62 -29.66 37.54
CA SER A 203 21.25 -30.13 37.39
C SER A 203 21.30 -31.65 37.39
N SER A 204 20.78 -32.29 38.43
CA SER A 204 20.42 -33.69 38.33
C SER A 204 19.39 -33.78 37.21
N ASP A 205 19.75 -34.40 36.10
CA ASP A 205 18.77 -34.84 35.11
C ASP A 205 17.81 -35.80 35.84
N PRO A 206 16.51 -35.51 35.96
CA PRO A 206 15.57 -36.53 36.40
C PRO A 206 15.46 -37.55 35.27
N ALA A 207 16.08 -38.71 35.45
CA ALA A 207 15.94 -39.83 34.53
C ALA A 207 14.44 -40.20 34.37
N PRO A 208 14.01 -40.62 33.16
CA PRO A 208 12.61 -40.77 32.76
C PRO A 208 11.85 -41.88 33.49
#